data_AF-A0AA34Z383-F1
#
_entry.id   AF-A0AA34Z383-F1
#
_cell.length_a   1.000
_cell.length_b   1.000
_cell.length_c   1.000
_cell.angle_alpha   90.00
_cell.angle_beta   90.00
_cell.angle_gamma   90.00
#
_symmetry.space_group_name_H-M   'P 1'
#
loop_
_entity.id
_entity.type
_entity.pdbx_description
1 polymer ?
#
loop_
_entity_poly.entity_id
_entity_poly.type
_entity_poly.pdbx_seq_one_letter_code
_entity_poly.pdbx_strand_id
1 'polypeptide(L)'
;MTYDQHYTPEHISKQLSEIIIERYGMETKYVEPSEGNGSFSKHFPNVIGYDIDPVLDSTIKADFLTIDPVPAGVYIGNPPFGYRGRLAIDFFNHASKAAHAICFIMPRSIKKPRLQDQINPYWHVVYERDIDSVFKHTETRCTFQIWEPKPYKRTLNSTRSTAIVTISDNPSHYLVRVGSKIDIVSIENNPNINRRYGIHISRPELITPDLIKVLNQHAVLNSSNVKSISLDDVNKFMESIMTIKAKTVKQLLIQPYDFSAFEKEELAMINPEELRVLQTTLSTFSTDVLNYQAQLREEEKQNKSAKIKILEDLLSTAGLSIDDFKDLVSTDSTTVPKTKAKAQASSYRVVFQGSEYRTVNKKLPTALLKNGAYQALINSSPEYQNIEVFLREHSNDYRKAFPLNAHFNGHDFHVNARGKLNAIAHEYFEKYLKKNPGKTERDFKLAVMK
;
A
#
# COMPACT_ATOMS: atom_id res chain seq x y z
N MET A 1 -21.29 -30.16 5.11
CA MET A 1 -20.02 -29.50 4.71
C MET A 1 -20.20 -28.01 4.93
N THR A 2 -19.16 -27.26 5.31
CA THR A 2 -19.29 -25.80 5.51
C THR A 2 -19.05 -25.12 4.16
N TYR A 3 -20.08 -24.55 3.55
CA TYR A 3 -19.97 -23.83 2.29
C TYR A 3 -19.31 -22.45 2.49
N ASP A 4 -18.54 -22.01 1.50
CA ASP A 4 -17.70 -20.80 1.54
C ASP A 4 -18.55 -19.53 1.25
N GLN A 5 -19.44 -19.16 2.18
CA GLN A 5 -20.43 -18.10 1.99
C GLN A 5 -19.85 -16.68 2.19
N HIS A 6 -19.49 -16.02 1.09
CA HIS A 6 -19.06 -14.61 1.07
C HIS A 6 -20.18 -13.70 0.53
N TYR A 7 -21.19 -13.38 1.35
CA TYR A 7 -22.28 -12.49 0.92
C TYR A 7 -21.78 -11.08 0.60
N THR A 8 -21.97 -10.64 -0.65
CA THR A 8 -21.64 -9.26 -1.09
C THR A 8 -22.61 -8.27 -0.45
N PRO A 9 -22.12 -7.23 0.27
CA PRO A 9 -22.99 -6.20 0.82
C PRO A 9 -23.61 -5.32 -0.27
N GLU A 10 -24.90 -5.01 -0.08
CA GLU A 10 -25.77 -4.31 -1.04
C GLU A 10 -25.16 -3.09 -1.74
N HIS A 11 -24.56 -2.19 -0.95
CA HIS A 11 -23.99 -0.95 -1.48
C HIS A 11 -22.80 -1.20 -2.42
N ILE A 12 -22.11 -2.34 -2.28
CA ILE A 12 -21.01 -2.74 -3.15
C ILE A 12 -21.54 -3.44 -4.40
N SER A 13 -22.48 -4.38 -4.29
CA SER A 13 -23.06 -5.02 -5.48
C SER A 13 -23.77 -4.01 -6.36
N LYS A 14 -24.51 -3.04 -5.80
CA LYS A 14 -25.10 -1.92 -6.54
C LYS A 14 -24.05 -1.09 -7.28
N GLN A 15 -23.03 -0.58 -6.59
CA GLN A 15 -21.96 0.23 -7.19
C GLN A 15 -21.14 -0.50 -8.27
N LEU A 16 -21.03 -1.84 -8.17
CA LEU A 16 -20.37 -2.65 -9.18
C LEU A 16 -21.30 -2.92 -10.37
N SER A 17 -22.59 -3.13 -10.11
CA SER A 17 -23.61 -3.31 -11.14
C SER A 17 -23.75 -2.06 -11.99
N GLU A 18 -23.74 -0.87 -11.39
CA GLU A 18 -23.74 0.43 -12.11
C GLU A 18 -22.61 0.50 -13.16
N ILE A 19 -21.38 0.10 -12.80
CA ILE A 19 -20.22 0.07 -13.72
C ILE A 19 -20.39 -0.98 -14.82
N ILE A 20 -20.96 -2.14 -14.50
CA ILE A 20 -21.22 -3.23 -15.46
C ILE A 20 -22.29 -2.78 -16.47
N ILE A 21 -23.37 -2.17 -15.99
CA ILE A 21 -24.48 -1.65 -16.79
C ILE A 21 -24.01 -0.51 -17.70
N GLU A 22 -23.19 0.42 -17.21
CA GLU A 22 -22.58 1.49 -18.02
C GLU A 22 -21.74 0.92 -19.17
N ARG A 23 -21.02 -0.20 -18.93
CA ARG A 23 -20.11 -0.81 -19.90
C ARG A 23 -20.80 -1.72 -20.93
N TYR A 24 -21.82 -2.47 -20.53
CA TYR A 24 -22.43 -3.52 -21.37
C TYR A 24 -23.91 -3.27 -21.68
N GLY A 25 -24.61 -2.44 -20.91
CA GLY A 25 -26.02 -2.10 -21.10
C GLY A 25 -26.99 -2.96 -20.28
N MET A 26 -28.17 -2.41 -20.00
CA MET A 26 -29.20 -3.04 -19.15
C MET A 26 -29.77 -4.33 -19.76
N GLU A 27 -29.98 -4.35 -21.08
CA GLU A 27 -30.58 -5.49 -21.82
C GLU A 27 -29.60 -6.62 -22.16
N THR A 28 -28.35 -6.53 -21.68
CA THR A 28 -27.40 -7.63 -21.86
C THR A 28 -27.86 -8.88 -21.13
N LYS A 29 -27.61 -10.05 -21.74
CA LYS A 29 -27.79 -11.33 -21.07
C LYS A 29 -26.66 -11.55 -20.06
N TYR A 30 -27.01 -11.49 -18.78
CA TYR A 30 -26.08 -11.72 -17.68
C TYR A 30 -26.16 -13.16 -17.15
N VAL A 31 -25.07 -13.62 -16.54
CA VAL A 31 -24.98 -14.93 -15.87
C VAL A 31 -24.30 -14.76 -14.52
N GLU A 32 -24.96 -15.16 -13.43
CA GLU A 32 -24.37 -15.20 -12.09
C GLU A 32 -24.15 -16.67 -11.69
N PRO A 33 -22.91 -17.19 -11.73
CA PRO A 33 -22.64 -18.64 -11.60
C PRO A 33 -22.72 -19.17 -10.15
N SER A 34 -22.90 -18.27 -9.18
CA SER A 34 -23.05 -18.56 -7.75
C SER A 34 -23.88 -17.44 -7.11
N GLU A 35 -25.17 -17.42 -7.43
CA GLU A 35 -26.09 -16.31 -7.15
C GLU A 35 -26.30 -16.07 -5.65
N GLY A 36 -26.27 -17.12 -4.82
CA GLY A 36 -26.45 -17.05 -3.38
C GLY A 36 -27.79 -16.41 -2.97
N ASN A 37 -27.74 -15.11 -2.63
CA ASN A 37 -28.89 -14.30 -2.26
C ASN A 37 -29.28 -13.23 -3.32
N GLY A 38 -28.80 -13.36 -4.56
CA GLY A 38 -29.10 -12.43 -5.66
C GLY A 38 -28.55 -11.03 -5.45
N SER A 39 -27.43 -10.89 -4.73
CA SER A 39 -26.84 -9.57 -4.39
C SER A 39 -26.52 -8.73 -5.63
N PHE A 40 -26.06 -9.35 -6.73
CA PHE A 40 -25.94 -8.70 -8.02
C PHE A 40 -27.20 -8.86 -8.86
N SER A 41 -27.73 -10.08 -9.01
CA SER A 41 -28.78 -10.40 -9.97
C SER A 41 -29.99 -9.45 -9.96
N LYS A 42 -30.47 -9.00 -8.79
CA LYS A 42 -31.59 -8.03 -8.67
C LYS A 42 -31.34 -6.63 -9.26
N HIS A 43 -30.10 -6.29 -9.61
CA HIS A 43 -29.75 -5.02 -10.26
C HIS A 43 -29.81 -5.10 -11.80
N PHE A 44 -30.11 -6.27 -12.36
CA PHE A 44 -30.17 -6.53 -13.79
C PHE A 44 -31.52 -7.20 -14.13
N PRO A 45 -32.17 -6.86 -15.25
CA PRO A 45 -33.47 -7.45 -15.61
C PRO A 45 -33.36 -8.89 -16.11
N ASN A 46 -32.23 -9.25 -16.74
CA ASN A 46 -32.05 -10.50 -17.49
C ASN A 46 -30.82 -11.27 -17.01
N VAL A 47 -30.95 -12.05 -15.93
CA VAL A 47 -29.86 -12.88 -15.38
C VAL A 47 -30.23 -14.36 -15.38
N ILE A 48 -29.32 -15.21 -15.82
CA ILE A 48 -29.35 -16.65 -15.52
C ILE A 48 -28.50 -16.88 -14.28
N GLY A 49 -29.16 -17.12 -13.15
CA GLY A 49 -28.52 -17.44 -11.88
C GLY A 49 -28.37 -18.94 -11.66
N TYR A 50 -27.20 -19.35 -11.18
CA TYR A 50 -26.92 -20.72 -10.74
C TYR A 50 -26.44 -20.72 -9.29
N ASP A 51 -26.82 -21.73 -8.52
CA ASP A 51 -26.20 -22.03 -7.23
C ASP A 51 -26.30 -23.52 -6.90
N ILE A 52 -25.36 -24.05 -6.12
CA ILE A 52 -25.37 -25.44 -5.67
C ILE A 52 -26.40 -25.66 -4.55
N ASP A 53 -26.72 -24.62 -3.78
CA ASP A 53 -27.75 -24.63 -2.75
C ASP A 53 -28.55 -23.32 -2.75
N PRO A 54 -29.45 -23.14 -3.75
CA PRO A 54 -30.13 -21.87 -3.98
C PRO A 54 -31.08 -21.47 -2.86
N VAL A 55 -31.13 -20.16 -2.61
CA VAL A 55 -32.02 -19.53 -1.61
C VAL A 55 -33.15 -18.72 -2.28
N LEU A 56 -33.09 -18.53 -3.61
CA LEU A 56 -34.12 -17.86 -4.42
C LEU A 56 -34.78 -18.87 -5.35
N ASP A 57 -36.10 -18.78 -5.51
CA ASP A 57 -36.88 -19.66 -6.39
C ASP A 57 -36.53 -19.51 -7.88
N SER A 58 -35.92 -18.38 -8.27
CA SER A 58 -35.46 -18.09 -9.62
C SER A 58 -34.11 -18.74 -9.97
N THR A 59 -33.34 -19.15 -8.97
CA THR A 59 -31.97 -19.69 -9.16
C THR A 59 -32.00 -21.14 -9.60
N ILE A 60 -31.25 -21.48 -10.64
CA ILE A 60 -31.13 -22.86 -11.12
C ILE A 60 -30.20 -23.66 -10.18
N LYS A 61 -30.72 -24.71 -9.54
CA LYS A 61 -29.93 -25.60 -8.68
C LYS A 61 -28.95 -26.45 -9.50
N ALA A 62 -27.67 -26.07 -9.52
CA ALA A 62 -26.61 -26.77 -10.24
C ALA A 62 -25.21 -26.44 -9.70
N ASP A 63 -24.26 -27.37 -9.82
CA ASP A 63 -22.84 -27.03 -9.76
C ASP A 63 -22.44 -26.40 -11.11
N PHE A 64 -22.19 -25.10 -11.11
CA PHE A 64 -21.79 -24.35 -12.30
C PHE A 64 -20.60 -24.97 -13.04
N LEU A 65 -19.64 -25.59 -12.34
CA LEU A 65 -18.46 -26.19 -12.97
C LEU A 65 -18.78 -27.44 -13.81
N THR A 66 -19.99 -28.00 -13.66
CA THR A 66 -20.49 -29.17 -14.39
C THR A 66 -21.39 -28.83 -15.58
N ILE A 67 -21.71 -27.55 -15.78
CA ILE A 67 -22.65 -27.12 -16.82
C ILE A 67 -21.99 -27.21 -18.21
N ASP A 68 -22.68 -27.87 -19.14
CA ASP A 68 -22.31 -27.91 -20.55
C ASP A 68 -23.59 -28.06 -21.40
N PRO A 69 -23.80 -27.24 -22.46
CA PRO A 69 -22.96 -26.13 -22.91
C PRO A 69 -22.99 -24.94 -21.93
N VAL A 70 -21.84 -24.30 -21.75
CA VAL A 70 -21.71 -23.08 -20.93
C VAL A 70 -22.52 -21.94 -21.56
N PRO A 71 -23.40 -21.24 -20.81
CA PRO A 71 -24.20 -20.16 -21.37
C PRO A 71 -23.35 -18.98 -21.87
N ALA A 72 -23.59 -18.53 -23.10
CA ALA A 72 -23.05 -17.25 -23.58
C ALA A 72 -23.74 -16.06 -22.88
N GLY A 73 -22.94 -15.05 -22.51
CA GLY A 73 -23.39 -13.86 -21.78
C GLY A 73 -22.23 -13.08 -21.12
N VAL A 74 -22.56 -12.04 -20.35
CA VAL A 74 -21.63 -11.35 -19.45
C VAL A 74 -21.74 -11.94 -18.06
N TYR A 75 -20.63 -12.43 -17.52
CA TYR A 75 -20.59 -13.09 -16.22
C TYR A 75 -20.39 -12.07 -15.11
N ILE A 76 -21.18 -12.17 -14.04
CA ILE A 76 -21.19 -11.25 -12.90
C ILE A 76 -21.12 -12.03 -11.58
N GLY A 77 -20.83 -11.34 -10.47
CA GLY A 77 -21.01 -11.90 -9.12
C GLY A 77 -19.73 -12.03 -8.29
N ASN A 78 -19.85 -12.81 -7.22
CA ASN A 78 -18.76 -13.13 -6.28
C ASN A 78 -18.58 -14.66 -6.20
N PRO A 79 -17.82 -15.28 -7.13
CA PRO A 79 -17.59 -16.73 -7.11
C PRO A 79 -16.94 -17.17 -5.81
N PRO A 80 -17.27 -18.36 -5.29
CA PRO A 80 -16.66 -18.89 -4.07
C PRO A 80 -15.15 -19.02 -4.24
N PHE A 81 -14.37 -18.54 -3.26
CA PHE A 81 -12.92 -18.43 -3.43
C PHE A 81 -12.23 -19.78 -3.28
N GLY A 82 -12.66 -20.59 -2.32
CA GLY A 82 -12.05 -21.88 -2.01
C GLY A 82 -10.58 -21.76 -1.58
N TYR A 83 -9.92 -22.91 -1.46
CA TYR A 83 -8.56 -22.95 -0.91
C TYR A 83 -7.57 -22.13 -1.76
N ARG A 84 -6.98 -21.09 -1.15
CA ARG A 84 -6.03 -20.14 -1.78
C ARG A 84 -6.58 -19.41 -3.02
N GLY A 85 -7.90 -19.30 -3.18
CA GLY A 85 -8.53 -18.64 -4.33
C GLY A 85 -8.62 -19.51 -5.58
N ARG A 86 -8.42 -20.83 -5.46
CA ARG A 86 -8.42 -21.74 -6.61
C ARG A 86 -9.80 -21.90 -7.24
N LEU A 87 -10.86 -21.96 -6.43
CA LEU A 87 -12.21 -22.18 -6.94
C LEU A 87 -12.70 -20.99 -7.78
N ALA A 88 -12.35 -19.76 -7.40
CA ALA A 88 -12.61 -18.57 -8.22
C ALA A 88 -11.89 -18.61 -9.60
N ILE A 89 -10.69 -19.21 -9.68
CA ILE A 89 -9.98 -19.44 -10.95
C ILE A 89 -10.69 -20.51 -11.79
N ASP A 90 -11.14 -21.59 -11.17
CA ASP A 90 -11.85 -22.67 -11.86
C ASP A 90 -13.21 -22.16 -12.41
N PHE A 91 -13.94 -21.35 -11.64
CA PHE A 91 -15.15 -20.62 -12.09
C PHE A 91 -14.85 -19.65 -13.24
N PHE A 92 -13.80 -18.84 -13.14
CA PHE A 92 -13.37 -17.93 -14.21
C PHE A 92 -13.09 -18.70 -15.51
N ASN A 93 -12.28 -19.76 -15.43
CA ASN A 93 -11.88 -20.53 -16.61
C ASN A 93 -13.08 -21.28 -17.22
N HIS A 94 -14.01 -21.78 -16.41
CA HIS A 94 -15.22 -22.41 -16.90
C HIS A 94 -16.12 -21.39 -17.63
N ALA A 95 -16.38 -20.21 -17.05
CA ALA A 95 -17.09 -19.13 -17.71
C ALA A 95 -16.40 -18.66 -19.00
N SER A 96 -15.06 -18.62 -19.03
CA SER A 96 -14.25 -18.17 -20.16
C SER A 96 -14.44 -18.94 -21.48
N LYS A 97 -15.12 -20.10 -21.43
CA LYS A 97 -15.49 -20.90 -22.62
C LYS A 97 -16.55 -20.22 -23.50
N ALA A 98 -17.45 -19.42 -22.93
CA ALA A 98 -18.58 -18.79 -23.64
C ALA A 98 -18.85 -17.33 -23.24
N ALA A 99 -18.15 -16.79 -22.23
CA ALA A 99 -18.33 -15.43 -21.77
C ALA A 99 -17.93 -14.37 -22.82
N HIS A 100 -18.71 -13.29 -22.92
CA HIS A 100 -18.32 -12.07 -23.63
C HIS A 100 -17.42 -11.17 -22.76
N ALA A 101 -17.70 -11.15 -21.45
CA ALA A 101 -16.89 -10.50 -20.42
C ALA A 101 -17.11 -11.21 -19.07
N ILE A 102 -16.15 -11.07 -18.14
CA ILE A 102 -16.23 -11.64 -16.79
C ILE A 102 -15.96 -10.53 -15.76
N CYS A 103 -16.94 -10.24 -14.91
CA CYS A 103 -17.01 -9.14 -13.96
C CYS A 103 -17.11 -9.68 -12.54
N PHE A 104 -16.01 -10.23 -12.01
CA PHE A 104 -16.01 -10.94 -10.73
C PHE A 104 -15.34 -10.15 -9.60
N ILE A 105 -15.89 -10.33 -8.40
CA ILE A 105 -15.12 -10.15 -7.16
C ILE A 105 -14.22 -11.37 -6.97
N MET A 106 -12.93 -11.14 -6.70
CA MET A 106 -11.93 -12.18 -6.49
C MET A 106 -10.98 -11.81 -5.34
N PRO A 107 -10.32 -12.80 -4.69
CA PRO A 107 -9.34 -12.51 -3.66
C PRO A 107 -8.11 -11.82 -4.28
N ARG A 108 -7.56 -10.78 -3.65
CA ARG A 108 -6.44 -9.99 -4.19
C ARG A 108 -5.18 -10.82 -4.47
N SER A 109 -5.06 -12.02 -3.90
CA SER A 109 -4.04 -13.00 -4.30
C SER A 109 -4.04 -13.31 -5.79
N ILE A 110 -5.18 -13.14 -6.48
CA ILE A 110 -5.31 -13.30 -7.93
C ILE A 110 -4.31 -12.44 -8.70
N LYS A 111 -3.93 -11.26 -8.18
CA LYS A 111 -2.94 -10.35 -8.81
C LYS A 111 -1.49 -10.88 -8.80
N LYS A 112 -1.20 -11.99 -8.11
CA LYS A 112 0.14 -12.61 -8.10
C LYS A 112 0.39 -13.35 -9.42
N PRO A 113 1.60 -13.27 -10.03
CA PRO A 113 1.91 -13.96 -11.29
C PRO A 113 1.48 -15.43 -11.31
N ARG A 114 1.88 -16.22 -10.31
CA ARG A 114 1.49 -17.65 -10.17
C ARG A 114 -0.02 -17.94 -10.23
N LEU A 115 -0.88 -16.99 -9.85
CA LEU A 115 -2.35 -17.16 -9.96
C LEU A 115 -2.86 -16.64 -11.31
N GLN A 116 -2.27 -15.56 -11.84
CA GLN A 116 -2.50 -15.08 -13.20
C GLN A 116 -2.14 -16.13 -14.27
N ASP A 117 -1.09 -16.92 -14.05
CA ASP A 117 -0.64 -18.02 -14.91
C ASP A 117 -1.67 -19.16 -15.03
N GLN A 118 -2.61 -19.26 -14.07
CA GLN A 118 -3.68 -20.27 -14.06
C GLN A 118 -4.97 -19.76 -14.70
N ILE A 119 -5.07 -18.47 -15.03
CA ILE A 119 -6.20 -17.88 -15.75
C ILE A 119 -5.96 -18.02 -17.27
N ASN A 120 -7.02 -18.27 -18.03
CA ASN A 120 -7.01 -18.29 -19.49
C ASN A 120 -6.19 -17.11 -20.07
N PRO A 121 -5.07 -17.36 -20.77
CA PRO A 121 -4.11 -16.31 -21.13
C PRO A 121 -4.62 -15.33 -22.19
N TYR A 122 -5.73 -15.60 -22.86
CA TYR A 122 -6.38 -14.70 -23.82
C TYR A 122 -7.32 -13.68 -23.17
N TRP A 123 -7.48 -13.74 -21.84
CA TRP A 123 -8.33 -12.81 -21.09
C TRP A 123 -7.49 -11.72 -20.42
N HIS A 124 -7.96 -10.48 -20.57
CA HIS A 124 -7.24 -9.27 -20.13
C HIS A 124 -8.11 -8.45 -19.18
N VAL A 125 -7.52 -7.99 -18.09
CA VAL A 125 -8.16 -7.05 -17.16
C VAL A 125 -8.31 -5.70 -17.85
N VAL A 126 -9.54 -5.21 -17.99
CA VAL A 126 -9.86 -3.89 -18.57
C VAL A 126 -10.36 -2.89 -17.52
N TYR A 127 -10.76 -3.37 -16.34
CA TYR A 127 -11.07 -2.56 -15.17
C TYR A 127 -10.67 -3.30 -13.90
N GLU A 128 -10.16 -2.58 -12.91
CA GLU A 128 -9.82 -3.12 -11.59
C GLU A 128 -10.18 -2.12 -10.50
N ARG A 129 -10.86 -2.59 -9.44
CA ARG A 129 -11.14 -1.80 -8.24
C ARG A 129 -10.91 -2.64 -6.99
N ASP A 130 -9.98 -2.22 -6.14
CA ASP A 130 -9.79 -2.83 -4.83
C ASP A 130 -10.94 -2.48 -3.88
N ILE A 131 -11.53 -3.51 -3.26
CA ILE A 131 -12.73 -3.42 -2.39
C ILE A 131 -12.44 -4.03 -1.01
N ASP A 132 -11.40 -3.51 -0.35
CA ASP A 132 -11.00 -3.97 0.99
C ASP A 132 -12.06 -3.73 2.07
N SER A 133 -12.06 -4.61 3.07
CA SER A 133 -12.85 -4.48 4.33
C SER A 133 -14.37 -4.60 4.19
N VAL A 134 -14.86 -5.12 3.07
CA VAL A 134 -16.29 -5.26 2.77
C VAL A 134 -16.94 -6.45 3.48
N PHE A 135 -16.28 -7.61 3.51
CA PHE A 135 -16.79 -8.84 4.11
C PHE A 135 -16.49 -8.87 5.63
N LYS A 136 -17.49 -8.53 6.45
CA LYS A 136 -17.38 -8.28 7.91
C LYS A 136 -16.74 -9.39 8.75
N HIS A 137 -16.63 -10.62 8.23
CA HIS A 137 -16.16 -11.79 8.96
C HIS A 137 -14.88 -12.42 8.39
N THR A 138 -14.25 -11.80 7.38
CA THR A 138 -13.04 -12.33 6.75
C THR A 138 -11.98 -11.26 6.57
N GLU A 139 -10.72 -11.56 6.92
CA GLU A 139 -9.56 -10.70 6.62
C GLU A 139 -9.18 -10.71 5.12
N THR A 140 -9.94 -11.44 4.29
CA THR A 140 -9.71 -11.60 2.86
C THR A 140 -9.84 -10.27 2.12
N ARG A 141 -8.71 -9.76 1.66
CA ARG A 141 -8.65 -8.59 0.77
C ARG A 141 -9.15 -8.97 -0.61
N CYS A 142 -10.13 -8.23 -1.11
CA CYS A 142 -10.78 -8.53 -2.38
C CYS A 142 -10.51 -7.43 -3.42
N THR A 143 -10.65 -7.82 -4.68
CA THR A 143 -10.57 -6.93 -5.84
C THR A 143 -11.73 -7.29 -6.76
N PHE A 144 -12.42 -6.29 -7.28
CA PHE A 144 -13.32 -6.48 -8.41
C PHE A 144 -12.53 -6.24 -9.69
N GLN A 145 -12.70 -7.11 -10.68
CA GLN A 145 -12.06 -6.98 -11.98
C GLN A 145 -13.07 -7.27 -13.09
N ILE A 146 -13.02 -6.46 -14.16
CA ILE A 146 -13.68 -6.75 -15.44
C ILE A 146 -12.62 -7.26 -16.40
N TRP A 147 -12.93 -8.37 -17.04
CA TRP A 147 -12.06 -9.06 -17.97
C TRP A 147 -12.75 -9.25 -19.32
N GLU A 148 -11.98 -9.11 -20.39
CA GLU A 148 -12.44 -9.30 -21.77
C GLU A 148 -11.48 -10.21 -22.55
N PRO A 149 -11.99 -11.04 -23.48
CA PRO A 149 -11.15 -11.80 -24.38
C PRO A 149 -10.47 -10.87 -25.40
N LYS A 150 -9.22 -11.19 -25.76
CA LYS A 150 -8.47 -10.57 -26.86
C LYS A 150 -7.87 -11.66 -27.76
N PRO A 151 -7.62 -11.40 -29.05
CA PRO A 151 -7.07 -12.40 -29.97
C PRO A 151 -5.59 -12.77 -29.69
N TYR A 152 -4.94 -12.07 -28.76
CA TYR A 152 -3.55 -12.29 -28.36
C TYR A 152 -3.45 -12.67 -26.87
N LYS A 153 -2.46 -13.52 -26.58
CA LYS A 153 -2.10 -13.86 -25.19
C LYS A 153 -1.62 -12.61 -24.47
N ARG A 154 -2.03 -12.45 -23.23
CA ARG A 154 -1.54 -11.43 -22.32
C ARG A 154 -0.06 -11.65 -22.02
N THR A 155 0.73 -10.59 -22.15
CA THR A 155 2.08 -10.53 -21.59
C THR A 155 1.94 -10.54 -20.07
N LEU A 156 2.05 -11.72 -19.50
CA LEU A 156 2.32 -11.85 -18.07
C LEU A 156 3.68 -11.19 -17.83
N ASN A 157 3.78 -10.29 -16.86
CA ASN A 157 5.05 -9.89 -16.26
C ASN A 157 5.61 -11.05 -15.43
N SER A 158 5.82 -12.17 -16.11
CA SER A 158 6.77 -13.19 -15.77
C SER A 158 8.12 -12.50 -15.75
N THR A 159 8.52 -12.02 -14.58
CA THR A 159 9.90 -12.10 -14.16
C THR A 159 10.31 -13.58 -14.20
N ARG A 160 10.58 -14.07 -15.43
CA ARG A 160 11.63 -15.04 -15.70
C ARG A 160 12.94 -14.33 -15.42
N SER A 161 13.09 -13.99 -14.14
CA SER A 161 14.37 -13.71 -13.55
C SER A 161 15.25 -14.88 -13.94
N THR A 162 16.41 -14.57 -14.52
CA THR A 162 17.54 -15.48 -14.50
C THR A 162 17.97 -15.61 -13.05
N ALA A 163 17.17 -16.36 -12.28
CA ALA A 163 17.03 -16.23 -10.83
C ALA A 163 18.41 -16.23 -10.16
N ILE A 164 18.83 -15.04 -9.74
CA ILE A 164 20.18 -14.78 -9.26
C ILE A 164 20.43 -15.58 -7.98
N VAL A 165 19.35 -15.81 -7.22
CA VAL A 165 19.26 -16.75 -6.10
C VAL A 165 18.19 -17.81 -6.41
N THR A 166 18.56 -19.08 -6.29
CA THR A 166 17.68 -20.26 -6.40
C THR A 166 17.82 -21.15 -5.15
N ILE A 167 16.78 -21.93 -4.83
CA ILE A 167 16.91 -22.98 -3.80
C ILE A 167 17.75 -24.12 -4.40
N SER A 168 18.70 -24.67 -3.62
CA SER A 168 19.58 -25.74 -4.08
C SER A 168 19.81 -26.78 -2.99
N ASP A 169 19.78 -28.05 -3.39
CA ASP A 169 20.13 -29.20 -2.55
C ASP A 169 21.65 -29.31 -2.32
N ASN A 170 22.46 -28.65 -3.18
CA ASN A 170 23.88 -28.40 -2.95
C ASN A 170 24.13 -26.87 -2.92
N PRO A 171 23.84 -26.21 -1.80
CA PRO A 171 23.93 -24.76 -1.68
C PRO A 171 25.36 -24.29 -1.43
N SER A 172 25.78 -23.17 -2.02
CA SER A 172 27.05 -22.50 -1.63
C SER A 172 26.84 -21.49 -0.49
N HIS A 173 25.60 -21.00 -0.34
CA HIS A 173 25.21 -20.00 0.64
C HIS A 173 23.89 -20.39 1.30
N TYR A 174 23.61 -19.81 2.47
CA TYR A 174 22.35 -19.97 3.19
C TYR A 174 21.70 -18.62 3.42
N LEU A 175 20.38 -18.56 3.21
CA LEU A 175 19.59 -17.41 3.64
C LEU A 175 19.20 -17.59 5.11
N VAL A 176 19.76 -16.73 5.95
CA VAL A 176 19.64 -16.80 7.41
C VAL A 176 18.70 -15.70 7.88
N ARG A 177 17.80 -16.02 8.80
CA ARG A 177 16.89 -15.04 9.40
C ARG A 177 16.90 -15.10 10.92
N VAL A 178 17.15 -13.97 11.57
CA VAL A 178 17.11 -13.81 13.02
C VAL A 178 16.17 -12.64 13.35
N GLY A 179 14.93 -12.96 13.72
CA GLY A 179 13.89 -11.96 14.00
C GLY A 179 13.50 -11.16 12.74
N SER A 180 13.77 -9.85 12.75
CA SER A 180 13.61 -8.95 11.60
C SER A 180 14.86 -8.89 10.70
N LYS A 181 16.00 -9.42 11.13
CA LYS A 181 17.24 -9.39 10.34
C LYS A 181 17.31 -10.55 9.35
N ILE A 182 17.79 -10.27 8.14
CA ILE A 182 18.09 -11.24 7.08
C ILE A 182 19.56 -11.12 6.73
N ASP A 183 20.21 -12.25 6.51
CA ASP A 183 21.61 -12.33 6.09
C ASP A 183 21.80 -13.42 5.04
N ILE A 184 22.88 -13.34 4.25
CA ILE A 184 23.27 -14.35 3.28
C ILE A 184 24.68 -14.80 3.63
N VAL A 185 24.82 -16.04 4.08
CA VAL A 185 26.05 -16.52 4.71
C VAL A 185 26.62 -17.68 3.90
N SER A 186 27.90 -17.58 3.52
CA SER A 186 28.63 -18.68 2.85
C SER A 186 28.97 -19.79 3.84
N ILE A 187 29.15 -21.02 3.33
CA ILE A 187 29.52 -22.19 4.14
C ILE A 187 30.84 -21.98 4.89
N GLU A 188 31.82 -21.36 4.24
CA GLU A 188 33.19 -21.19 4.76
C GLU A 188 33.24 -20.29 6.00
N ASN A 189 32.37 -19.29 6.08
CA ASN A 189 32.47 -18.23 7.09
C ASN A 189 31.71 -18.54 8.40
N ASN A 190 30.80 -19.53 8.43
CA ASN A 190 29.94 -19.77 9.60
C ASN A 190 29.34 -21.20 9.64
N PRO A 191 30.11 -22.22 10.09
CA PRO A 191 29.67 -23.62 10.04
C PRO A 191 28.46 -23.95 10.95
N ASN A 192 28.24 -23.18 12.02
CA ASN A 192 27.30 -23.50 13.11
C ASN A 192 25.91 -22.81 13.02
N ILE A 193 25.61 -22.07 11.95
CA ILE A 193 24.31 -21.39 11.81
C ILE A 193 23.18 -22.38 11.47
N ASN A 194 21.98 -22.14 12.00
CA ASN A 194 20.78 -22.94 11.75
C ASN A 194 20.31 -22.79 10.28
N ARG A 195 20.58 -23.83 9.47
CA ARG A 195 20.51 -23.84 8.00
C ARG A 195 19.09 -24.03 7.47
N ARG A 196 18.27 -22.97 7.48
CA ARG A 196 16.83 -23.08 7.10
C ARG A 196 16.54 -23.10 5.60
N TYR A 197 17.32 -22.39 4.78
CA TYR A 197 17.15 -22.36 3.32
C TYR A 197 18.51 -22.34 2.63
N GLY A 198 18.88 -23.48 2.03
CA GLY A 198 20.05 -23.58 1.16
C GLY A 198 19.77 -22.92 -0.18
N ILE A 199 20.69 -22.06 -0.61
CA ILE A 199 20.57 -21.34 -1.89
C ILE A 199 21.82 -21.50 -2.75
N HIS A 200 21.60 -21.66 -4.05
CA HIS A 200 22.61 -21.42 -5.07
C HIS A 200 22.48 -19.98 -5.56
N ILE A 201 23.61 -19.31 -5.75
CA ILE A 201 23.68 -17.93 -6.19
C ILE A 201 24.54 -17.90 -7.44
N SER A 202 23.95 -17.53 -8.58
CA SER A 202 24.63 -17.55 -9.88
C SER A 202 25.63 -16.39 -10.05
N ARG A 203 25.51 -15.36 -9.20
CA ARG A 203 26.39 -14.18 -9.15
C ARG A 203 26.72 -13.77 -7.71
N PRO A 204 27.56 -14.54 -6.99
CA PRO A 204 27.89 -14.26 -5.59
C PRO A 204 28.59 -12.91 -5.39
N GLU A 205 29.24 -12.36 -6.42
CA GLU A 205 29.89 -11.04 -6.41
C GLU A 205 28.93 -9.87 -6.15
N LEU A 206 27.62 -10.08 -6.29
CA LEU A 206 26.60 -9.08 -6.04
C LEU A 206 26.18 -9.00 -4.55
N ILE A 207 26.63 -9.93 -3.70
CA ILE A 207 26.30 -9.97 -2.28
C ILE A 207 27.19 -8.97 -1.51
N THR A 208 26.76 -7.71 -1.47
CA THR A 208 27.49 -6.64 -0.77
C THR A 208 26.89 -6.33 0.61
N PRO A 209 27.67 -5.73 1.55
CA PRO A 209 27.13 -5.23 2.80
C PRO A 209 25.98 -4.23 2.63
N ASP A 210 25.99 -3.44 1.55
CA ASP A 210 24.89 -2.52 1.23
C ASP A 210 23.63 -3.24 0.72
N LEU A 211 23.76 -4.31 -0.08
CA LEU A 211 22.61 -5.18 -0.40
C LEU A 211 22.00 -5.75 0.88
N ILE A 212 22.83 -6.33 1.76
CA ILE A 212 22.38 -6.91 3.03
C ILE A 212 21.68 -5.83 3.88
N LYS A 213 22.20 -4.61 3.92
CA LYS A 213 21.59 -3.45 4.59
C LYS A 213 20.22 -3.07 3.99
N VAL A 214 20.08 -3.05 2.66
CA VAL A 214 18.80 -2.78 1.97
C VAL A 214 17.77 -3.89 2.25
N LEU A 215 18.18 -5.16 2.16
CA LEU A 215 17.33 -6.31 2.49
C LEU A 215 16.85 -6.25 3.96
N ASN A 216 17.74 -5.89 4.88
CA ASN A 216 17.39 -5.68 6.30
C ASN A 216 16.44 -4.50 6.51
N GLN A 217 16.65 -3.36 5.85
CA GLN A 217 15.72 -2.22 5.91
C GLN A 217 14.34 -2.60 5.40
N HIS A 218 14.26 -3.30 4.26
CA HIS A 218 13.00 -3.80 3.72
C HIS A 218 12.33 -4.84 4.64
N ALA A 219 13.10 -5.72 5.27
CA ALA A 219 12.59 -6.69 6.23
C ALA A 219 11.99 -6.02 7.48
N VAL A 220 12.62 -4.97 8.00
CA VAL A 220 12.17 -4.19 9.16
C VAL A 220 10.93 -3.35 8.83
N LEU A 221 10.89 -2.69 7.66
CA LEU A 221 9.74 -1.88 7.25
C LEU A 221 8.46 -2.71 7.02
N ASN A 222 8.61 -4.01 6.71
CA ASN A 222 7.51 -4.94 6.49
C ASN A 222 7.22 -5.88 7.69
N SER A 223 7.88 -5.71 8.85
CA SER A 223 7.74 -6.62 9.99
C SER A 223 6.65 -6.19 11.00
N SER A 224 5.40 -6.13 10.57
CA SER A 224 4.21 -5.95 11.43
C SER A 224 3.39 -7.23 11.60
N ASN A 225 4.10 -8.36 11.73
CA ASN A 225 3.66 -9.77 11.60
C ASN A 225 3.65 -10.31 10.16
N VAL A 226 4.74 -11.04 9.86
CA VAL A 226 4.90 -12.08 8.83
C VAL A 226 4.38 -11.75 7.42
N LYS A 227 5.08 -10.85 6.72
CA LYS A 227 5.49 -11.15 5.34
C LYS A 227 6.86 -11.82 5.36
N SER A 228 6.94 -13.06 4.88
CA SER A 228 8.20 -13.67 4.47
C SER A 228 8.73 -12.90 3.26
N ILE A 229 9.96 -12.38 3.33
CA ILE A 229 10.69 -12.03 2.11
C ILE A 229 10.90 -13.33 1.34
N SER A 230 10.43 -13.35 0.10
CA SER A 230 10.51 -14.48 -0.79
C SER A 230 11.78 -14.42 -1.64
N LEU A 231 12.13 -15.56 -2.23
CA LEU A 231 13.21 -15.65 -3.23
C LEU A 231 12.99 -14.67 -4.39
N ASP A 232 11.74 -14.44 -4.78
CA ASP A 232 11.32 -13.51 -5.83
C ASP A 232 11.52 -12.04 -5.42
N ASP A 233 11.31 -11.69 -4.13
CA ASP A 233 11.66 -10.36 -3.62
C ASP A 233 13.19 -10.14 -3.67
N VAL A 234 13.99 -11.13 -3.26
CA VAL A 234 15.46 -11.07 -3.33
C VAL A 234 15.93 -10.91 -4.79
N ASN A 235 15.38 -11.70 -5.71
CA ASN A 235 15.71 -11.60 -7.13
C ASN A 235 15.33 -10.22 -7.71
N LYS A 236 14.17 -9.64 -7.34
CA LYS A 236 13.80 -8.28 -7.74
C LYS A 236 14.75 -7.20 -7.22
N PHE A 237 15.25 -7.33 -5.98
CA PHE A 237 16.27 -6.42 -5.47
C PHE A 237 17.58 -6.55 -6.27
N MET A 238 18.01 -7.77 -6.56
CA MET A 238 19.21 -8.02 -7.36
C MET A 238 19.06 -7.53 -8.82
N GLU A 239 17.88 -7.68 -9.42
CA GLU A 239 17.53 -7.13 -10.74
C GLU A 239 17.53 -5.60 -10.75
N SER A 240 17.03 -4.95 -9.69
CA SER A 240 17.07 -3.49 -9.57
C SER A 240 18.49 -2.91 -9.49
N ILE A 241 19.46 -3.72 -9.05
CA ILE A 241 20.90 -3.42 -9.07
C ILE A 241 21.52 -3.69 -10.46
N MET A 242 20.87 -4.52 -11.30
CA MET A 242 21.30 -4.85 -12.66
C MET A 242 20.74 -3.94 -13.76
N THR A 243 19.69 -3.15 -13.51
CA THR A 243 19.31 -2.02 -14.40
C THR A 243 20.50 -1.07 -14.58
N ILE A 244 21.09 -1.08 -15.79
CA ILE A 244 22.36 -0.43 -16.21
C ILE A 244 23.20 0.00 -15.01
N LYS A 245 23.99 -0.96 -14.48
CA LYS A 245 24.73 -0.84 -13.22
C LYS A 245 25.28 0.58 -13.03
N ALA A 246 25.02 1.17 -11.86
CA ALA A 246 25.51 2.51 -11.52
C ALA A 246 27.04 2.68 -11.67
N LYS A 247 27.81 1.57 -11.70
CA LYS A 247 29.23 1.55 -12.10
C LYS A 247 29.41 2.02 -13.56
N THR A 248 28.73 1.39 -14.52
CA THR A 248 28.78 1.73 -15.95
C THR A 248 28.30 3.15 -16.21
N VAL A 249 27.20 3.57 -15.59
CA VAL A 249 26.70 4.96 -15.70
C VAL A 249 27.71 5.96 -15.11
N LYS A 250 28.31 5.66 -13.93
CA LYS A 250 29.35 6.52 -13.35
C LYS A 250 30.60 6.58 -14.23
N GLN A 251 31.03 5.48 -14.84
CA GLN A 251 32.17 5.43 -15.76
C GLN A 251 31.92 6.25 -17.03
N LEU A 252 30.71 6.19 -17.60
CA LEU A 252 30.28 7.03 -18.73
C LEU A 252 30.16 8.52 -18.37
N LEU A 253 30.06 8.87 -17.08
CA LEU A 253 29.95 10.25 -16.59
C LEU A 253 31.27 10.82 -16.03
N ILE A 254 32.39 10.08 -16.08
CA ILE A 254 33.71 10.61 -15.69
C ILE A 254 34.12 11.70 -16.70
N GLN A 255 34.67 12.80 -16.20
CA GLN A 255 35.22 13.89 -17.01
C GLN A 255 36.69 14.13 -16.61
N PRO A 256 37.66 14.03 -17.54
CA PRO A 256 37.50 13.58 -18.94
C PRO A 256 37.08 12.11 -19.03
N TYR A 257 36.43 11.73 -20.13
CA TYR A 257 36.01 10.35 -20.38
C TYR A 257 37.21 9.40 -20.48
N ASP A 258 37.20 8.34 -19.67
CA ASP A 258 38.26 7.33 -19.63
C ASP A 258 37.79 6.00 -20.23
N PHE A 259 38.21 5.76 -21.48
CA PHE A 259 37.93 4.52 -22.21
C PHE A 259 38.65 3.29 -21.62
N SER A 260 39.72 3.48 -20.84
CA SER A 260 40.50 2.37 -20.26
C SER A 260 39.82 1.70 -19.06
N ALA A 261 38.73 2.29 -18.55
CA ALA A 261 37.96 1.79 -17.42
C ALA A 261 37.01 0.61 -17.77
N PHE A 262 36.99 0.15 -19.02
CA PHE A 262 36.12 -0.91 -19.55
C PHE A 262 36.93 -2.14 -19.98
N GLU A 263 36.35 -3.33 -19.83
CA GLU A 263 37.01 -4.60 -20.17
C GLU A 263 37.07 -4.78 -21.70
N LYS A 264 38.25 -5.16 -22.22
CA LYS A 264 38.54 -5.11 -23.66
C LYS A 264 37.73 -6.14 -24.46
N GLU A 265 37.49 -7.28 -23.84
CA GLU A 265 36.73 -8.41 -24.37
C GLU A 265 35.24 -8.07 -24.47
N GLU A 266 34.69 -7.30 -23.52
CA GLU A 266 33.33 -6.76 -23.60
C GLU A 266 33.23 -5.71 -24.72
N LEU A 267 34.17 -4.77 -24.80
CA LEU A 267 34.20 -3.73 -25.83
C LEU A 267 34.28 -4.30 -27.26
N ALA A 268 35.02 -5.39 -27.47
CA ALA A 268 35.21 -6.01 -28.77
C ALA A 268 33.92 -6.64 -29.36
N MET A 269 32.89 -6.89 -28.53
CA MET A 269 31.60 -7.42 -28.98
C MET A 269 30.55 -6.32 -29.28
N ILE A 270 30.87 -5.05 -29.02
CA ILE A 270 29.92 -3.94 -29.18
C ILE A 270 30.00 -3.38 -30.60
N ASN A 271 28.89 -3.44 -31.33
CA ASN A 271 28.76 -2.86 -32.66
C ASN A 271 28.67 -1.31 -32.58
N PRO A 272 29.58 -0.55 -33.22
CA PRO A 272 29.56 0.92 -33.19
C PRO A 272 28.28 1.55 -33.77
N GLU A 273 27.60 0.88 -34.72
CA GLU A 273 26.36 1.40 -35.29
C GLU A 273 25.16 1.17 -34.36
N GLU A 274 25.16 0.11 -33.54
CA GLU A 274 24.18 -0.04 -32.45
C GLU A 274 24.37 1.02 -31.36
N LEU A 275 25.61 1.42 -31.08
CA LEU A 275 25.90 2.56 -30.20
C LEU A 275 25.39 3.89 -30.79
N ARG A 276 25.48 4.09 -32.12
CA ARG A 276 24.87 5.25 -32.78
C ARG A 276 23.36 5.26 -32.64
N VAL A 277 22.70 4.14 -32.92
CA VAL A 277 21.25 4.00 -32.75
C VAL A 277 20.86 4.30 -31.29
N LEU A 278 21.57 3.73 -30.32
CA LEU A 278 21.34 3.98 -28.90
C LEU A 278 21.54 5.46 -28.52
N GLN A 279 22.58 6.13 -29.03
CA GLN A 279 22.81 7.56 -28.84
C GLN A 279 21.63 8.39 -29.37
N THR A 280 21.16 8.10 -30.59
CA THR A 280 19.99 8.76 -31.17
C THR A 280 18.73 8.51 -30.34
N THR A 281 18.46 7.26 -29.95
CA THR A 281 17.30 6.90 -29.12
C THR A 281 17.32 7.60 -27.76
N LEU A 282 18.48 7.66 -27.08
CA LEU A 282 18.62 8.36 -25.80
C LEU A 282 18.48 9.88 -25.94
N SER A 283 18.96 10.46 -27.04
CA SER A 283 18.76 11.88 -27.36
C SER A 283 17.27 12.19 -27.57
N THR A 284 16.57 11.39 -28.40
CA THR A 284 15.12 11.52 -28.61
C THR A 284 14.35 11.37 -27.30
N PHE A 285 14.64 10.34 -26.50
CA PHE A 285 14.02 10.14 -25.20
C PHE A 285 14.25 11.31 -24.23
N SER A 286 15.46 11.88 -24.20
CA SER A 286 15.74 13.07 -23.39
C SER A 286 14.91 14.28 -23.84
N THR A 287 14.73 14.47 -25.14
CA THR A 287 13.86 15.52 -25.69
C THR A 287 12.39 15.26 -25.34
N ASP A 288 11.92 14.02 -25.48
CA ASP A 288 10.53 13.64 -25.15
C ASP A 288 10.23 13.84 -23.66
N VAL A 289 11.16 13.51 -22.77
CA VAL A 289 11.04 13.76 -21.32
C VAL A 289 10.97 15.25 -21.02
N LEU A 290 11.76 16.10 -21.69
CA LEU A 290 11.70 17.55 -21.54
C LEU A 290 10.36 18.12 -22.04
N ASN A 291 9.89 17.64 -23.20
CA ASN A 291 8.60 18.04 -23.78
C ASN A 291 7.42 17.64 -22.88
N TYR A 292 7.43 16.41 -22.37
CA TYR A 292 6.41 15.92 -21.43
C TYR A 292 6.39 16.73 -20.12
N GLN A 293 7.56 17.07 -19.57
CA GLN A 293 7.64 17.95 -18.40
C GLN A 293 7.15 19.38 -18.69
N ALA A 294 7.34 19.90 -19.90
CA ALA A 294 6.80 21.19 -20.31
C ALA A 294 5.27 21.15 -20.46
N GLN A 295 4.73 20.09 -21.07
CA GLN A 295 3.29 19.87 -21.21
C GLN A 295 2.60 19.81 -19.84
N LEU A 296 3.12 19.02 -18.89
CA LEU A 296 2.56 18.94 -17.53
C LEU A 296 2.49 20.30 -16.83
N ARG A 297 3.52 21.16 -16.98
CA ARG A 297 3.52 22.51 -16.40
C ARG A 297 2.46 23.42 -17.03
N GLU A 298 2.24 23.31 -18.33
CA GLU A 298 1.21 24.11 -19.01
C GLU A 298 -0.20 23.60 -18.70
N GLU A 299 -0.41 22.29 -18.60
CA GLU A 299 -1.67 21.69 -18.11
C GLU A 299 -1.98 22.12 -16.66
N GLU A 300 -1.01 22.09 -15.75
CA GLU A 300 -1.17 22.60 -14.38
C GLU A 300 -1.53 24.09 -14.35
N LYS A 301 -0.88 24.90 -15.20
CA LYS A 301 -1.13 26.34 -15.32
C LYS A 301 -2.51 26.64 -15.89
N GLN A 302 -2.95 25.92 -16.92
CA GLN A 302 -4.29 26.03 -17.49
C GLN A 302 -5.36 25.59 -16.48
N ASN A 303 -5.16 24.47 -15.79
CA ASN A 303 -6.06 23.98 -14.73
C ASN A 303 -6.15 24.97 -13.57
N LYS A 304 -5.02 25.58 -13.16
CA LYS A 304 -5.01 26.66 -12.16
C LYS A 304 -5.76 27.91 -12.64
N SER A 305 -5.56 28.33 -13.89
CA SER A 305 -6.28 29.47 -14.48
C SER A 305 -7.79 29.21 -14.58
N ALA A 306 -8.20 28.03 -15.03
CA ALA A 306 -9.61 27.63 -15.08
C ALA A 306 -10.25 27.61 -13.68
N LYS A 307 -9.54 27.10 -12.65
CA LYS A 307 -10.01 27.14 -11.26
C LYS A 307 -10.11 28.56 -10.70
N ILE A 308 -9.18 29.45 -11.06
CA ILE A 308 -9.26 30.87 -10.68
C ILE A 308 -10.48 31.51 -11.34
N LYS A 309 -10.71 31.29 -12.63
CA LYS A 309 -11.88 31.82 -13.34
C LYS A 309 -13.21 31.30 -12.77
N ILE A 310 -13.31 30.00 -12.46
CA ILE A 310 -14.48 29.43 -11.79
C ILE A 310 -14.70 30.08 -10.41
N LEU A 311 -13.62 30.40 -9.68
CA LEU A 311 -13.72 31.11 -8.42
C LEU A 311 -14.16 32.57 -8.61
N GLU A 312 -13.70 33.26 -9.65
CA GLU A 312 -14.15 34.61 -10.03
C GLU A 312 -15.66 34.63 -10.38
N ASP A 313 -16.12 33.69 -11.20
CA ASP A 313 -17.54 33.55 -11.58
C ASP A 313 -18.42 33.23 -10.34
N LEU A 314 -17.94 32.39 -9.41
CA LEU A 314 -18.65 32.08 -8.16
C LEU A 314 -18.69 33.26 -7.19
N LEU A 315 -17.58 33.99 -7.02
CA LEU A 315 -17.50 35.15 -6.12
C LEU A 315 -18.33 36.32 -6.65
N SER A 316 -18.30 36.59 -7.97
CA SER A 316 -19.14 37.61 -8.59
C SER A 316 -20.63 37.29 -8.48
N THR A 317 -21.02 36.01 -8.59
CA THR A 317 -22.40 35.55 -8.32
C THR A 317 -22.81 35.78 -6.85
N ALA A 318 -21.85 35.76 -5.92
CA ALA A 318 -22.05 36.08 -4.50
C ALA A 318 -21.87 37.58 -4.16
N GLY A 319 -21.59 38.44 -5.14
CA GLY A 319 -21.38 39.89 -4.95
C GLY A 319 -20.04 40.28 -4.33
N LEU A 320 -19.02 39.43 -4.40
CA LEU A 320 -17.68 39.63 -3.84
C LEU A 320 -16.60 39.63 -4.93
N SER A 321 -15.51 40.37 -4.74
CA SER A 321 -14.32 40.26 -5.62
C SER A 321 -13.31 39.22 -5.10
N ILE A 322 -12.36 38.85 -5.95
CA ILE A 322 -11.25 37.97 -5.56
C ILE A 322 -10.35 38.59 -4.48
N ASP A 323 -10.22 39.92 -4.45
CA ASP A 323 -9.38 40.62 -3.48
C ASP A 323 -10.12 40.76 -2.14
N ASP A 324 -11.44 41.03 -2.14
CA ASP A 324 -12.27 40.92 -0.93
C ASP A 324 -12.17 39.51 -0.31
N PHE A 325 -12.18 38.46 -1.15
CA PHE A 325 -12.03 37.08 -0.69
C PHE A 325 -10.62 36.78 -0.13
N LYS A 326 -9.55 37.35 -0.72
CA LYS A 326 -8.20 37.24 -0.16
C LYS A 326 -8.10 37.92 1.20
N ASP A 327 -8.69 39.10 1.35
CA ASP A 327 -8.67 39.85 2.61
C ASP A 327 -9.50 39.13 3.68
N LEU A 328 -10.68 38.60 3.32
CA LEU A 328 -11.50 37.77 4.21
C LEU A 328 -10.78 36.49 4.67
N VAL A 329 -10.05 35.81 3.77
CA VAL A 329 -9.25 34.60 4.08
C VAL A 329 -7.96 34.94 4.84
N SER A 330 -7.43 36.16 4.68
CA SER A 330 -6.26 36.64 5.42
C SER A 330 -6.61 37.15 6.83
N THR A 331 -7.89 37.45 7.08
CA THR A 331 -8.38 38.04 8.33
C THR A 331 -9.23 37.11 9.19
N ASP A 332 -9.13 35.78 9.03
CA ASP A 332 -9.66 34.85 10.05
C ASP A 332 -8.79 33.60 10.27
N SER A 333 -7.99 33.63 11.34
CA SER A 333 -7.12 32.51 11.72
C SER A 333 -7.80 31.52 12.69
N THR A 334 -9.06 31.16 12.43
CA THR A 334 -9.84 30.25 13.28
C THR A 334 -10.88 29.36 12.56
N THR A 335 -10.46 28.18 12.06
CA THR A 335 -11.22 26.87 12.03
C THR A 335 -12.58 26.73 11.28
N VAL A 336 -13.04 25.56 10.80
CA VAL A 336 -12.44 24.33 10.19
C VAL A 336 -13.60 23.43 9.68
N PRO A 337 -13.61 22.91 8.42
CA PRO A 337 -13.72 21.44 8.28
C PRO A 337 -13.16 20.79 6.98
N LYS A 338 -12.32 19.77 7.19
CA LYS A 338 -12.30 18.43 6.52
C LYS A 338 -12.32 18.28 4.99
N THR A 339 -11.15 17.87 4.46
CA THR A 339 -10.97 16.50 3.92
C THR A 339 -9.55 15.99 4.21
N LYS A 340 -9.32 14.66 4.10
CA LYS A 340 -8.18 13.96 4.73
C LYS A 340 -6.81 14.29 4.10
N ALA A 341 -5.93 14.97 4.83
CA ALA A 341 -4.52 15.13 4.50
C ALA A 341 -3.62 14.07 5.19
N LYS A 342 -2.42 13.84 4.63
CA LYS A 342 -1.36 12.99 5.23
C LYS A 342 -1.02 13.45 6.65
N ALA A 343 -0.64 12.52 7.53
CA ALA A 343 -0.26 12.82 8.91
C ALA A 343 0.90 13.83 8.97
N GLN A 344 0.57 15.09 9.23
CA GLN A 344 1.51 16.19 9.33
C GLN A 344 2.27 16.08 10.65
N ALA A 345 3.60 16.14 10.58
CA ALA A 345 4.45 15.99 11.77
C ALA A 345 4.16 17.09 12.80
N SER A 346 3.73 16.70 14.00
CA SER A 346 3.37 17.66 15.04
C SER A 346 4.62 18.36 15.58
N SER A 347 4.74 19.67 15.35
CA SER A 347 5.83 20.50 15.85
C SER A 347 5.36 21.40 17.00
N TYR A 348 6.10 21.44 18.10
CA TYR A 348 5.81 22.32 19.25
C TYR A 348 6.99 23.28 19.49
N ARG A 349 6.71 24.56 19.70
CA ARG A 349 7.67 25.58 20.15
C ARG A 349 7.99 25.37 21.62
N VAL A 350 9.28 25.38 21.97
CA VAL A 350 9.81 25.16 23.32
C VAL A 350 10.71 26.32 23.68
N VAL A 351 10.54 26.91 24.87
CA VAL A 351 11.42 27.95 25.38
C VAL A 351 12.12 27.44 26.64
N PHE A 352 13.45 27.33 26.58
CA PHE A 352 14.27 26.82 27.69
C PHE A 352 15.51 27.71 27.86
N GLN A 353 15.71 28.24 29.07
CA GLN A 353 16.76 29.22 29.40
C GLN A 353 16.87 30.38 28.39
N GLY A 354 15.73 31.00 28.06
CA GLY A 354 15.66 32.13 27.12
C GLY A 354 15.91 31.79 25.64
N SER A 355 16.32 30.55 25.34
CA SER A 355 16.51 30.07 23.97
C SER A 355 15.27 29.36 23.44
N GLU A 356 14.95 29.57 22.16
CA GLU A 356 13.82 28.93 21.49
C GLU A 356 14.26 27.70 20.69
N TYR A 357 13.49 26.63 20.81
CA TYR A 357 13.68 25.36 20.14
C TYR A 357 12.37 24.88 19.51
N ARG A 358 12.45 24.09 18.44
CA ARG A 358 11.29 23.47 17.80
C ARG A 358 11.43 21.96 17.80
N THR A 359 10.41 21.27 18.27
CA THR A 359 10.32 19.81 18.22
C THR A 359 9.66 19.33 16.93
N VAL A 360 9.91 18.08 16.56
CA VAL A 360 9.19 17.39 15.49
C VAL A 360 8.83 15.99 15.98
N ASN A 361 7.56 15.59 15.85
CA ASN A 361 7.06 14.28 16.30
C ASN A 361 7.40 13.95 17.77
N LYS A 362 7.25 14.93 18.67
CA LYS A 362 7.64 14.84 20.10
C LYS A 362 9.11 14.39 20.30
N LYS A 363 10.04 14.86 19.46
CA LYS A 363 11.50 14.73 19.67
C LYS A 363 12.13 16.10 19.89
N LEU A 364 12.98 16.23 20.91
CA LEU A 364 13.78 17.43 21.14
C LEU A 364 14.91 17.52 20.09
N PRO A 365 15.27 18.73 19.63
CA PRO A 365 16.38 18.90 18.69
C PRO A 365 17.72 18.63 19.37
N THR A 366 18.71 18.14 18.60
CA THR A 366 20.05 17.80 19.09
C THR A 366 20.75 18.94 19.82
N ALA A 367 20.50 20.19 19.45
CA ALA A 367 21.04 21.38 20.12
C ALA A 367 20.58 21.48 21.60
N LEU A 368 19.32 21.14 21.89
CA LEU A 368 18.77 21.13 23.25
C LEU A 368 19.23 19.90 24.03
N LEU A 369 19.33 18.74 23.40
CA LEU A 369 19.88 17.52 24.03
C LEU A 369 21.37 17.67 24.43
N LYS A 370 22.10 18.55 23.75
CA LYS A 370 23.50 18.91 24.06
C LYS A 370 23.63 20.14 24.97
N ASN A 371 22.54 20.77 25.38
CA ASN A 371 22.57 21.90 26.30
C ASN A 371 22.94 21.40 27.71
N GLY A 372 24.00 21.95 28.31
CA GLY A 372 24.51 21.50 29.61
C GLY A 372 23.50 21.65 30.76
N ALA A 373 22.63 22.65 30.72
CA ALA A 373 21.58 22.82 31.73
C ALA A 373 20.42 21.85 31.55
N TYR A 374 20.08 21.46 30.32
CA TYR A 374 19.14 20.35 30.09
C TYR A 374 19.72 19.02 30.59
N GLN A 375 21.01 18.78 30.39
CA GLN A 375 21.71 17.60 30.93
C GLN A 375 21.79 17.61 32.46
N ALA A 376 22.00 18.78 33.08
CA ALA A 376 21.92 18.91 34.53
C ALA A 376 20.50 18.62 35.06
N LEU A 377 19.46 19.14 34.41
CA LEU A 377 18.06 18.96 34.79
C LEU A 377 17.63 17.49 34.78
N ILE A 378 17.94 16.73 33.72
CA ILE A 378 17.58 15.30 33.65
C ILE A 378 18.37 14.41 34.63
N ASN A 379 19.49 14.92 35.17
CA ASN A 379 20.31 14.24 36.18
C ASN A 379 19.83 14.57 37.61
N SER A 380 19.40 15.80 37.87
CA SER A 380 18.83 16.19 39.17
C SER A 380 17.39 15.72 39.37
N SER A 381 16.63 15.66 38.27
CA SER A 381 15.19 15.40 38.24
C SER A 381 14.88 14.37 37.13
N PRO A 382 14.96 13.06 37.43
CA PRO A 382 14.79 11.99 36.45
C PRO A 382 13.44 12.00 35.70
N GLU A 383 12.41 12.64 36.25
CA GLU A 383 11.11 12.84 35.61
C GLU A 383 11.20 13.58 34.26
N TYR A 384 12.19 14.45 34.06
CA TYR A 384 12.42 15.15 32.78
C TYR A 384 13.05 14.26 31.68
N GLN A 385 13.44 13.02 32.01
CA GLN A 385 13.72 12.01 30.98
C GLN A 385 12.45 11.67 30.18
N ASN A 386 11.27 11.83 30.77
CA ASN A 386 10.02 11.81 30.02
C ASN A 386 9.83 13.15 29.29
N ILE A 387 10.02 13.10 27.97
CA ILE A 387 9.87 14.24 27.07
C ILE A 387 8.51 14.96 27.18
N GLU A 388 7.45 14.26 27.59
CA GLU A 388 6.12 14.87 27.76
C GLU A 388 6.03 15.77 29.00
N VAL A 389 6.80 15.48 30.05
CA VAL A 389 6.92 16.31 31.25
C VAL A 389 7.64 17.61 30.89
N PHE A 390 8.80 17.49 30.26
CA PHE A 390 9.58 18.64 29.78
C PHE A 390 8.80 19.52 28.79
N LEU A 391 8.08 18.92 27.83
CA LEU A 391 7.21 19.66 26.91
C LEU A 391 6.03 20.33 27.60
N ARG A 392 5.46 19.73 28.66
CA ARG A 392 4.35 20.34 29.41
C ARG A 392 4.77 21.64 30.08
N GLU A 393 5.96 21.67 30.67
CA GLU A 393 6.47 22.87 31.33
C GLU A 393 6.87 23.94 30.30
N HIS A 394 7.76 23.58 29.36
CA HIS A 394 8.45 24.55 28.50
C HIS A 394 7.76 24.84 27.15
N SER A 395 6.58 24.27 26.86
CA SER A 395 5.81 24.55 25.64
C SER A 395 4.34 24.91 25.91
N ASN A 396 3.98 26.15 25.60
CA ASN A 396 2.59 26.60 25.58
C ASN A 396 1.77 25.87 24.49
N ASP A 397 2.36 25.62 23.32
CA ASP A 397 1.70 24.92 22.20
C ASP A 397 1.33 23.48 22.58
N TYR A 398 2.23 22.78 23.28
CA TYR A 398 1.98 21.43 23.77
C TYR A 398 0.88 21.40 24.84
N ARG A 399 0.85 22.39 25.75
CA ARG A 399 -0.26 22.55 26.72
C ARG A 399 -1.60 22.81 26.05
N LYS A 400 -1.65 23.65 25.00
CA LYS A 400 -2.86 23.89 24.20
C LYS A 400 -3.31 22.64 23.44
N ALA A 401 -2.38 21.86 22.87
CA ALA A 401 -2.68 20.64 22.12
C ALA A 401 -3.14 19.47 23.00
N PHE A 402 -2.68 19.41 24.26
CA PHE A 402 -2.97 18.31 25.20
C PHE A 402 -3.37 18.85 26.59
N PRO A 403 -4.53 19.53 26.71
CA PRO A 403 -4.96 20.15 27.97
C PRO A 403 -5.17 19.13 29.09
N LEU A 404 -5.02 19.55 30.35
CA LEU A 404 -5.28 18.73 31.54
C LEU A 404 -6.79 18.58 31.78
N ASN A 405 -7.43 17.74 30.98
CA ASN A 405 -8.88 17.51 30.94
C ASN A 405 -9.33 16.27 31.73
N ALA A 406 -8.46 15.68 32.54
CA ALA A 406 -8.79 14.54 33.39
C ALA A 406 -8.10 14.62 34.77
N HIS A 407 -8.71 13.97 35.76
CA HIS A 407 -8.22 13.87 37.14
C HIS A 407 -8.41 12.45 37.70
N PHE A 408 -7.39 11.90 38.37
CA PHE A 408 -7.50 10.60 39.03
C PHE A 408 -6.50 10.46 40.20
N ASN A 409 -6.98 10.03 41.36
CA ASN A 409 -6.20 9.89 42.61
C ASN A 409 -5.28 11.09 42.91
N GLY A 410 -5.76 12.34 42.76
CA GLY A 410 -4.99 13.54 43.06
C GLY A 410 -4.10 14.05 41.91
N HIS A 411 -4.02 13.35 40.78
CA HIS A 411 -3.21 13.76 39.63
C HIS A 411 -4.06 14.24 38.45
N ASP A 412 -3.70 15.39 37.91
CA ASP A 412 -4.23 15.92 36.65
C ASP A 412 -3.46 15.37 35.44
N PHE A 413 -4.17 14.97 34.39
CA PHE A 413 -3.57 14.46 33.16
C PHE A 413 -4.43 14.76 31.92
N HIS A 414 -3.88 14.47 30.75
CA HIS A 414 -4.60 14.58 29.48
C HIS A 414 -5.21 13.24 29.07
N VAL A 415 -6.46 13.24 28.59
CA VAL A 415 -7.16 12.08 28.04
C VAL A 415 -7.74 12.42 26.67
N ASN A 416 -7.45 11.57 25.68
CA ASN A 416 -8.09 11.63 24.37
C ASN A 416 -9.56 11.21 24.50
N ALA A 417 -10.50 12.16 24.36
CA ALA A 417 -11.95 11.87 24.39
C ALA A 417 -12.39 10.87 23.29
N ARG A 418 -11.64 10.80 22.17
CA ARG A 418 -11.80 9.80 21.10
C ARG A 418 -10.42 9.28 20.70
N GLY A 419 -10.29 7.96 20.50
CA GLY A 419 -9.01 7.30 20.23
C GLY A 419 -8.34 6.72 21.48
N LYS A 420 -7.15 6.14 21.32
CA LYS A 420 -6.43 5.42 22.39
C LYS A 420 -5.98 6.34 23.53
N LEU A 421 -5.86 5.78 24.73
CA LEU A 421 -5.17 6.42 25.84
C LEU A 421 -3.69 6.70 25.47
N ASN A 422 -3.14 7.81 25.98
CA ASN A 422 -1.69 8.03 26.02
C ASN A 422 -1.07 7.24 27.19
N ALA A 423 0.27 7.18 27.26
CA ALA A 423 0.98 6.36 28.25
C ALA A 423 0.58 6.67 29.71
N ILE A 424 0.51 7.96 30.08
CA ILE A 424 0.13 8.41 31.42
C ILE A 424 -1.32 8.00 31.74
N ALA A 425 -2.25 8.25 30.80
CA ALA A 425 -3.64 7.86 30.96
C ALA A 425 -3.83 6.33 31.03
N HIS A 426 -2.99 5.55 30.35
CA HIS A 426 -3.00 4.08 30.42
C HIS A 426 -2.49 3.56 31.77
N GLU A 427 -1.48 4.20 32.38
CA GLU A 427 -1.03 3.83 33.73
C GLU A 427 -2.13 4.06 34.78
N TYR A 428 -2.90 5.15 34.65
CA TYR A 428 -4.07 5.39 35.49
C TYR A 428 -5.23 4.44 35.20
N PHE A 429 -5.40 4.01 33.95
CA PHE A 429 -6.40 2.99 33.59
C PHE A 429 -6.11 1.64 34.27
N GLU A 430 -4.86 1.17 34.27
CA GLU A 430 -4.45 -0.04 34.99
C GLU A 430 -4.73 0.07 36.50
N LYS A 431 -4.45 1.23 37.10
CA LYS A 431 -4.76 1.51 38.51
C LYS A 431 -6.28 1.58 38.77
N TYR A 432 -7.07 2.02 37.80
CA TYR A 432 -8.54 2.05 37.87
C TYR A 432 -9.15 0.64 37.77
N LEU A 433 -8.67 -0.21 36.86
CA LEU A 433 -9.11 -1.60 36.71
C LEU A 433 -8.88 -2.43 37.98
N LYS A 434 -7.74 -2.23 38.65
CA LYS A 434 -7.45 -2.88 39.95
C LYS A 434 -8.46 -2.52 41.05
N LYS A 435 -9.05 -1.32 41.01
CA LYS A 435 -10.12 -0.89 41.93
C LYS A 435 -11.53 -1.25 41.43
N ASN A 436 -11.70 -1.47 40.12
CA ASN A 436 -12.99 -1.71 39.46
C ASN A 436 -12.90 -2.86 38.43
N PRO A 437 -12.85 -4.13 38.86
CA PRO A 437 -12.77 -5.26 37.97
C PRO A 437 -13.92 -5.30 36.95
N GLY A 438 -13.63 -5.68 35.71
CA GLY A 438 -14.63 -5.82 34.64
C GLY A 438 -15.09 -4.51 33.99
N LYS A 439 -14.59 -3.35 34.41
CA LYS A 439 -14.85 -2.06 33.72
C LYS A 439 -14.00 -1.91 32.45
N THR A 440 -14.45 -1.05 31.54
CA THR A 440 -13.84 -0.82 30.23
C THR A 440 -13.04 0.49 30.17
N GLU A 441 -12.25 0.67 29.10
CA GLU A 441 -11.58 1.96 28.80
C GLU A 441 -12.57 3.12 28.70
N ARG A 442 -13.82 2.84 28.27
CA ARG A 442 -14.90 3.83 28.18
C ARG A 442 -15.38 4.25 29.57
N ASP A 443 -15.55 3.29 30.48
CA ASP A 443 -15.95 3.58 31.87
C ASP A 443 -14.89 4.41 32.59
N PHE A 444 -13.61 4.05 32.40
CA PHE A 444 -12.49 4.84 32.92
C PHE A 444 -12.51 6.28 32.40
N LYS A 445 -12.64 6.48 31.09
CA LYS A 445 -12.72 7.83 30.49
C LYS A 445 -13.86 8.66 31.08
N LEU A 446 -15.03 8.06 31.26
CA LEU A 446 -16.19 8.72 31.88
C LEU A 446 -15.95 9.05 33.37
N ALA A 447 -15.18 8.21 34.09
CA ALA A 447 -14.90 8.39 35.51
C ALA A 447 -13.77 9.39 35.83
N VAL A 448 -12.93 9.76 34.85
CA VAL A 448 -11.76 10.64 35.08
C VAL A 448 -11.80 11.96 34.33
N MET A 449 -12.65 12.14 33.30
CA MET A 449 -12.73 13.42 32.60
C MET A 449 -13.35 14.50 33.49
N LYS A 450 -12.80 15.72 33.37
CA LYS A 450 -13.30 16.95 34.02
C LYS A 450 -14.44 17.58 33.21
#